data_AF-A0A372ZIE6-F1
#
_entry.id   AF-A0A372ZIE6-F1
#
_cell.length_a   1.000
_cell.length_b   1.000
_cell.length_c   1.000
_cell.angle_alpha   90.00
_cell.angle_beta   90.00
_cell.angle_gamma   90.00
#
_symmetry.space_group_name_H-M   'P 1'
#
loop_
_entity.id
_entity.type
_entity.pdbx_description
1 polymer ?
#
loop_
_entity_poly.entity_id
_entity_poly.type
_entity_poly.pdbx_seq_one_letter_code
_entity_poly.pdbx_strand_id
1 'polypeptide(L)'
;MTASDWPERPSNSRELVLGRIRAALGDAAGVAEQPLPRDYLTAHVPTDDPAAVLDLLHRNLADYRALVHRCHEDELPRRIAGLLVERGSRTVVVPAGLPADWLTAAEAEGVELLPDDGTLTAARLDAVDSVVTGCALAVAETGTIVLDAGPGQGRRLLSLVPDHHVCVVRAPEQVVASVPLALPRLDPVRPQTWISGPSATSDIELDRVEGVHGPRTLEVLLLTAAPEPDDARHGIRGGTGGGTVTPA
;
A
#
# COMPACT_ATOMS: atom_id res chain seq x y z
N MET A 1 35.36 -13.57 -54.30
CA MET A 1 34.36 -13.28 -53.26
C MET A 1 33.69 -14.59 -52.89
N THR A 2 34.14 -15.22 -51.81
CA THR A 2 33.51 -16.42 -51.24
C THR A 2 32.28 -15.98 -50.44
N ALA A 3 31.32 -16.89 -50.25
CA ALA A 3 30.03 -16.65 -49.59
C ALA A 3 30.11 -16.30 -48.08
N SER A 4 31.28 -15.90 -47.57
CA SER A 4 31.56 -15.75 -46.13
C SER A 4 31.54 -14.30 -45.62
N ASP A 5 31.19 -13.33 -46.47
CA ASP A 5 31.23 -11.88 -46.14
C ASP A 5 29.84 -11.27 -45.88
N TRP A 6 28.78 -12.08 -45.74
CA TRP A 6 27.45 -11.56 -45.40
C TRP A 6 27.33 -11.40 -43.88
N PRO A 7 26.96 -10.21 -43.36
CA PRO A 7 26.68 -10.05 -41.95
C PRO A 7 25.55 -11.00 -41.52
N GLU A 8 25.74 -11.68 -40.39
CA GLU A 8 24.75 -12.59 -39.81
C GLU A 8 23.37 -11.90 -39.74
N ARG A 9 22.34 -12.54 -40.32
CA ARG A 9 20.98 -12.03 -40.21
C ARG A 9 20.56 -12.16 -38.74
N PRO A 10 20.05 -11.09 -38.10
CA PRO A 10 19.61 -11.14 -36.71
C PRO A 10 18.54 -12.25 -36.55
N SER A 11 18.69 -13.04 -35.49
CA SER A 11 17.98 -14.31 -35.32
C SER A 11 16.49 -14.12 -34.97
N ASN A 12 16.09 -12.92 -34.53
CA ASN A 12 14.70 -12.54 -34.34
C ASN A 12 14.47 -11.00 -34.40
N SER A 13 13.19 -10.59 -34.40
CA SER A 13 12.80 -9.17 -34.46
C SER A 13 13.32 -8.32 -33.30
N ARG A 14 13.50 -8.89 -32.10
CA ARG A 14 14.07 -8.18 -30.94
C ARG A 14 15.52 -7.78 -31.21
N GLU A 15 16.34 -8.68 -31.75
CA GLU A 15 17.74 -8.38 -32.09
C GLU A 15 17.86 -7.32 -33.17
N LEU A 16 17.00 -7.36 -34.19
CA LEU A 16 16.97 -6.35 -35.24
C LEU A 16 16.59 -4.96 -34.70
N VAL A 17 15.60 -4.89 -33.81
CA VAL A 17 15.19 -3.63 -33.16
C VAL A 17 16.29 -3.11 -32.23
N LEU A 18 16.84 -3.95 -31.35
CA LEU A 18 17.92 -3.56 -30.43
C LEU A 18 19.21 -3.19 -31.17
N GLY A 19 19.48 -3.82 -32.32
CA GLY A 19 20.61 -3.49 -33.19
C GLY A 19 20.46 -2.11 -33.83
N ARG A 20 19.26 -1.77 -34.35
CA ARG A 20 18.97 -0.43 -34.87
C ARG A 20 19.09 0.66 -33.80
N ILE A 21 18.59 0.39 -32.59
CA ILE A 21 18.71 1.32 -31.46
C ILE A 21 20.17 1.55 -31.11
N ARG A 22 20.98 0.49 -30.97
CA ARG A 22 22.43 0.60 -30.72
C ARG A 22 23.15 1.37 -31.81
N ALA A 23 22.84 1.11 -33.09
CA ALA A 23 23.43 1.82 -34.21
C ALA A 23 23.05 3.32 -34.25
N ALA A 24 21.80 3.65 -33.89
CA ALA A 24 21.34 5.04 -33.82
C ALA A 24 21.94 5.82 -32.65
N LEU A 25 22.21 5.14 -31.53
CA LEU A 25 22.85 5.73 -30.35
C LEU A 25 24.37 5.95 -30.52
N GLY A 26 25.03 5.20 -31.42
CA GLY A 26 26.48 5.31 -31.64
C GLY A 26 27.31 5.06 -30.37
N ASP A 27 28.48 5.70 -30.25
CA ASP A 27 29.36 5.66 -29.07
C ASP A 27 28.86 6.55 -27.90
N ALA A 28 27.61 6.98 -27.90
CA ALA A 28 27.01 7.71 -26.76
C ALA A 28 26.98 6.88 -25.46
N ALA A 29 27.29 5.59 -25.54
CA ALA A 29 27.53 4.69 -24.41
C ALA A 29 28.67 5.14 -23.46
N GLY A 30 29.43 6.19 -23.80
CA GLY A 30 30.48 6.78 -22.97
C GLY A 30 30.17 8.16 -22.38
N VAL A 31 28.99 8.74 -22.61
CA VAL A 31 28.63 10.00 -21.93
C VAL A 31 28.41 9.67 -20.46
N ALA A 32 29.35 10.07 -19.60
CA ALA A 32 29.18 9.98 -18.16
C ALA A 32 27.80 10.56 -17.81
N GLU A 33 26.95 9.77 -17.16
CA GLU A 33 25.68 10.25 -16.62
C GLU A 33 25.98 11.48 -15.77
N GLN A 34 25.71 12.66 -16.31
CA GLN A 34 25.77 13.85 -15.50
C GLN A 34 24.63 13.74 -14.50
N PRO A 35 24.89 13.93 -13.19
CA PRO A 35 23.82 13.97 -12.21
C PRO A 35 22.82 15.04 -12.65
N LEU A 36 21.63 14.62 -13.06
CA LEU A 36 20.55 15.56 -13.33
C LEU A 36 20.20 16.24 -12.01
N PRO A 37 20.26 17.58 -11.91
CA PRO A 37 19.82 18.29 -10.72
C PRO A 37 18.36 17.93 -10.40
N ARG A 38 18.09 17.50 -9.17
CA ARG A 38 16.76 17.12 -8.69
C ARG A 38 16.27 18.15 -7.67
N ASP A 39 16.34 19.43 -8.03
CA ASP A 39 16.01 20.56 -7.16
C ASP A 39 14.49 20.81 -7.08
N TYR A 40 13.68 19.82 -7.47
CA TYR A 40 12.23 19.89 -7.35
C TYR A 40 11.82 19.77 -5.88
N LEU A 41 10.69 20.39 -5.53
CA LEU A 41 10.07 20.21 -4.22
C LEU A 41 9.73 18.73 -4.02
N THR A 42 10.22 18.16 -2.92
CA THR A 42 9.96 16.75 -2.60
C THR A 42 8.65 16.56 -1.87
N ALA A 43 8.08 17.61 -1.26
CA ALA A 43 6.77 17.58 -0.61
C ALA A 43 6.09 18.96 -0.69
N HIS A 44 4.76 18.95 -0.74
CA HIS A 44 3.90 20.15 -0.72
C HIS A 44 3.03 20.24 0.55
N VAL A 45 3.29 19.36 1.52
CA VAL A 45 2.55 19.20 2.77
C VAL A 45 3.54 19.14 3.94
N PRO A 46 3.10 19.41 5.19
CA PRO A 46 3.97 19.25 6.36
C PRO A 46 4.58 17.84 6.43
N THR A 47 5.87 17.77 6.73
CA THR A 47 6.65 16.52 6.81
C THR A 47 7.24 16.28 8.20
N ASP A 48 7.15 17.27 9.06
CA ASP A 48 7.72 17.35 10.42
C ASP A 48 6.78 16.83 11.51
N ASP A 49 5.49 16.66 11.19
CA ASP A 49 4.48 16.11 12.10
C ASP A 49 3.90 14.79 11.55
N PRO A 50 4.35 13.62 12.06
CA PRO A 50 3.81 12.32 11.65
C PRO A 50 2.30 12.16 11.87
N ALA A 51 1.73 12.81 12.88
CA ALA A 51 0.29 12.75 13.14
C ALA A 51 -0.47 13.52 12.05
N ALA A 52 -0.02 14.72 11.68
CA ALA A 52 -0.59 15.48 10.57
C ALA A 52 -0.46 14.74 9.23
N VAL A 53 0.65 14.06 8.98
CA VAL A 53 0.83 13.21 7.78
C VAL A 53 -0.14 12.04 7.79
N LEU A 54 -0.36 11.39 8.94
CA LEU A 54 -1.33 10.30 9.06
C LEU A 54 -2.78 10.78 8.90
N ASP A 55 -3.11 11.97 9.43
CA ASP A 55 -4.39 12.64 9.23
C ASP A 55 -4.62 12.96 7.75
N LEU A 56 -3.60 13.44 7.04
CA LEU A 56 -3.66 13.67 5.59
C LEU A 56 -3.88 12.36 4.83
N LEU A 57 -3.13 11.30 5.14
CA LEU A 57 -3.30 9.98 4.51
C LEU A 57 -4.73 9.47 4.70
N HIS A 58 -5.25 9.53 5.93
CA HIS A 58 -6.61 9.11 6.23
C HIS A 58 -7.63 9.87 5.38
N ARG A 59 -7.54 11.20 5.34
CA ARG A 59 -8.45 12.03 4.56
C ARG A 59 -8.40 11.68 3.08
N ASN A 60 -7.22 11.60 2.49
CA ASN A 60 -7.09 11.35 1.06
C ASN A 60 -7.53 9.94 0.67
N LEU A 61 -7.24 8.91 1.47
CA LEU A 61 -7.78 7.56 1.26
C LEU A 61 -9.32 7.56 1.29
N ALA A 62 -9.92 8.24 2.27
CA ALA A 62 -11.37 8.34 2.42
C ALA A 62 -12.03 9.16 1.30
N ASP A 63 -11.39 10.24 0.82
CA ASP A 63 -11.87 11.04 -0.31
C ASP A 63 -11.95 10.21 -1.59
N TYR A 64 -11.03 9.24 -1.76
CA TYR A 64 -11.09 8.25 -2.82
C TYR A 64 -12.04 7.07 -2.52
N ARG A 65 -12.81 7.08 -1.42
CA ARG A 65 -13.79 6.06 -0.98
C ARG A 65 -13.20 4.76 -0.42
N ALA A 66 -11.93 4.75 -0.02
CA ALA A 66 -11.48 3.69 0.88
C ALA A 66 -12.18 3.84 2.24
N LEU A 67 -12.50 2.72 2.88
CA LEU A 67 -12.96 2.69 4.25
C LEU A 67 -11.72 2.65 5.15
N VAL A 68 -11.53 3.67 5.99
CA VAL A 68 -10.26 3.87 6.69
C VAL A 68 -10.47 3.78 8.20
N HIS A 69 -9.69 2.91 8.83
CA HIS A 69 -9.74 2.63 10.25
C HIS A 69 -8.40 2.95 10.89
N ARG A 70 -8.42 3.69 12.01
CA ARG A 70 -7.29 3.71 12.94
C ARG A 70 -7.42 2.55 13.90
N CYS A 71 -6.31 1.89 14.17
CA CYS A 71 -6.27 0.71 15.02
C CYS A 71 -4.94 0.65 15.77
N HIS A 72 -4.97 0.17 17.01
CA HIS A 72 -3.78 -0.18 17.76
C HIS A 72 -3.41 -1.65 17.54
N GLU A 73 -2.14 -1.99 17.76
CA GLU A 73 -1.61 -3.34 17.51
C GLU A 73 -2.33 -4.44 18.29
N ASP A 74 -2.76 -4.16 19.52
CA ASP A 74 -3.51 -5.08 20.39
C ASP A 74 -4.98 -5.27 20.00
N GLU A 75 -5.49 -4.42 19.12
CA GLU A 75 -6.86 -4.48 18.59
C GLU A 75 -6.93 -5.06 17.18
N LEU A 76 -5.79 -5.11 16.48
CA LEU A 76 -5.73 -5.44 15.06
C LEU A 76 -6.39 -6.77 14.71
N PRO A 77 -6.14 -7.90 15.41
CA PRO A 77 -6.79 -9.16 15.07
C PRO A 77 -8.32 -9.09 15.16
N ARG A 78 -8.84 -8.47 16.23
CA ARG A 78 -10.28 -8.28 16.44
C ARG A 78 -10.88 -7.36 15.39
N ARG A 79 -10.15 -6.32 15.00
CA ARG A 79 -10.58 -5.37 13.98
C ARG A 79 -10.68 -6.04 12.60
N ILE A 80 -9.68 -6.82 12.21
CA ILE A 80 -9.72 -7.59 10.95
C ILE A 80 -10.90 -8.57 10.96
N ALA A 81 -11.09 -9.33 12.05
CA ALA A 81 -12.21 -10.25 12.19
C ALA A 81 -13.57 -9.54 12.05
N GLY A 82 -13.73 -8.38 12.71
CA GLY A 82 -14.94 -7.57 12.63
C GLY A 82 -15.27 -7.15 11.19
N LEU A 83 -14.29 -6.63 10.45
CA LEU A 83 -14.47 -6.22 9.04
C LEU A 83 -14.88 -7.40 8.15
N LEU A 84 -14.26 -8.57 8.36
CA LEU A 84 -14.59 -9.78 7.61
C LEU A 84 -16.01 -10.28 7.93
N VAL A 85 -16.41 -10.26 9.20
CA VAL A 85 -17.75 -10.68 9.63
C VAL A 85 -18.83 -9.70 9.15
N GLU A 86 -18.59 -8.39 9.25
CA GLU A 86 -19.49 -7.34 8.74
C GLU A 86 -19.72 -7.47 7.23
N ARG A 87 -18.66 -7.84 6.49
CA ARG A 87 -18.75 -8.16 5.06
C ARG A 87 -19.44 -9.50 4.77
N GLY A 88 -19.53 -10.40 5.75
CA GLY A 88 -20.01 -11.77 5.59
C GLY A 88 -19.01 -12.71 4.92
N SER A 89 -17.71 -12.39 4.98
CA SER A 89 -16.63 -13.19 4.40
C SER A 89 -16.49 -14.53 5.11
N ARG A 90 -16.45 -15.61 4.32
CA ARG A 90 -16.21 -16.98 4.81
C ARG A 90 -14.83 -17.49 4.47
N THR A 91 -14.21 -16.92 3.43
CA THR A 91 -12.91 -17.31 2.91
C THR A 91 -12.01 -16.08 2.77
N VAL A 92 -10.76 -16.19 3.22
CA VAL A 92 -9.76 -15.12 3.13
C VAL A 92 -8.47 -15.65 2.55
N VAL A 93 -7.99 -15.05 1.47
CA VAL A 93 -6.64 -15.36 0.98
C VAL A 93 -5.58 -14.66 1.83
N VAL A 94 -4.55 -15.42 2.18
CA VAL A 94 -3.44 -14.99 3.04
C VAL A 94 -2.11 -15.10 2.28
N PRO A 95 -1.42 -13.98 2.00
CA PRO A 95 -0.11 -14.01 1.37
C PRO A 95 0.96 -14.55 2.32
N ALA A 96 1.98 -15.21 1.76
CA ALA A 96 3.15 -15.64 2.53
C ALA A 96 3.83 -14.46 3.22
N GLY A 97 4.14 -14.61 4.52
CA GLY A 97 4.78 -13.58 5.34
C GLY A 97 3.82 -12.61 6.03
N LEU A 98 2.49 -12.79 5.89
CA LEU A 98 1.54 -12.09 6.76
C LEU A 98 1.67 -12.63 8.20
N PRO A 99 1.73 -11.77 9.23
CA PRO A 99 1.74 -12.22 10.61
C PRO A 99 0.50 -13.06 10.93
N ALA A 100 0.69 -14.28 11.45
CA ALA A 100 -0.41 -15.21 11.69
C ALA A 100 -1.35 -14.73 12.81
N ASP A 101 -0.82 -14.00 13.79
CA ASP A 101 -1.56 -13.42 14.91
C ASP A 101 -2.66 -12.45 14.45
N TRP A 102 -2.48 -11.77 13.31
CA TRP A 102 -3.47 -10.87 12.71
C TRP A 102 -4.80 -11.55 12.37
N LEU A 103 -4.79 -12.86 12.13
CA LEU A 103 -5.97 -13.60 11.65
C LEU A 103 -6.57 -14.55 12.69
N THR A 104 -5.94 -14.66 13.86
CA THR A 104 -6.39 -15.56 14.94
C THR A 104 -7.85 -15.35 15.36
N ALA A 105 -8.30 -14.09 15.44
CA ALA A 105 -9.69 -13.77 15.75
C ALA A 105 -10.63 -14.12 14.59
N ALA A 106 -10.22 -13.95 13.33
CA ALA A 106 -11.04 -14.30 12.18
C ALA A 106 -11.22 -15.83 12.07
N GLU A 107 -10.17 -16.59 12.33
CA GLU A 107 -10.25 -18.07 12.42
C GLU A 107 -11.20 -18.52 13.54
N ALA A 108 -11.17 -17.84 14.70
CA ALA A 108 -12.07 -18.14 15.81
C ALA A 108 -13.55 -17.86 15.48
N GLU A 109 -13.81 -16.88 14.61
CA GLU A 109 -15.14 -16.59 14.05
C GLU A 109 -15.54 -17.53 12.90
N GLY A 110 -14.69 -18.50 12.55
CA GLY A 110 -14.96 -19.53 11.54
C GLY A 110 -14.63 -19.13 10.10
N VAL A 111 -13.83 -18.08 9.89
CA VAL A 111 -13.33 -17.71 8.56
C VAL A 111 -12.24 -18.69 8.12
N GLU A 112 -12.41 -19.30 6.95
CA GLU A 112 -11.43 -20.19 6.33
C GLU A 112 -10.26 -19.38 5.75
N LEU A 113 -9.05 -19.63 6.27
CA LEU A 113 -7.83 -19.04 5.72
C LEU A 113 -7.30 -19.87 4.55
N LEU A 114 -7.05 -19.22 3.43
CA LEU A 114 -6.52 -19.80 2.20
C LEU A 114 -5.12 -19.25 1.93
N PRO A 115 -4.05 -19.95 2.34
CA PRO A 115 -2.68 -19.53 2.03
C PRO A 115 -2.45 -19.49 0.51
N ASP A 116 -1.84 -18.42 -0.02
CA ASP A 116 -1.37 -18.40 -1.42
C ASP A 116 -0.02 -19.11 -1.53
N ASP A 117 -0.04 -20.36 -2.00
CA ASP A 117 1.14 -21.14 -2.36
C ASP A 117 1.60 -20.88 -3.82
N GLY A 118 0.97 -19.92 -4.49
CA GLY A 118 1.20 -19.58 -5.89
C GLY A 118 0.36 -20.36 -6.89
N THR A 119 -0.46 -21.33 -6.44
CA THR A 119 -1.29 -22.16 -7.32
C THR A 119 -2.71 -21.62 -7.52
N LEU A 120 -3.16 -20.67 -6.69
CA LEU A 120 -4.51 -20.11 -6.81
C LEU A 120 -4.70 -19.43 -8.18
N THR A 121 -5.71 -19.86 -8.93
CA THR A 121 -6.02 -19.27 -10.24
C THR A 121 -6.85 -18.00 -10.06
N ALA A 122 -6.90 -17.15 -11.08
CA ALA A 122 -7.81 -15.99 -11.07
C ALA A 122 -9.26 -16.44 -10.85
N ALA A 123 -9.70 -17.52 -11.48
CA ALA A 123 -11.05 -18.07 -11.29
C ALA A 123 -11.31 -18.54 -9.85
N ARG A 124 -10.28 -19.06 -9.15
CA ARG A 124 -10.43 -19.43 -7.74
C ARG A 124 -10.48 -18.20 -6.84
N LEU A 125 -9.62 -17.21 -7.11
CA LEU A 125 -9.57 -15.95 -6.36
C LEU A 125 -10.85 -15.11 -6.52
N ASP A 126 -11.51 -15.17 -7.68
CA ASP A 126 -12.80 -14.51 -7.94
C ASP A 126 -13.94 -15.07 -7.07
N ALA A 127 -13.80 -16.32 -6.63
CA ALA A 127 -14.74 -16.97 -5.72
C ALA A 127 -14.36 -16.81 -4.23
N VAL A 128 -13.25 -16.14 -3.91
CA VAL A 128 -12.85 -15.86 -2.53
C VAL A 128 -13.47 -14.55 -2.08
N ASP A 129 -13.94 -14.52 -0.84
CA ASP A 129 -14.66 -13.36 -0.32
C ASP A 129 -13.74 -12.16 -0.06
N SER A 130 -12.51 -12.39 0.41
CA SER A 130 -11.59 -11.30 0.76
C SER A 130 -10.11 -11.68 0.68
N VAL A 131 -9.25 -10.66 0.65
CA VAL A 131 -7.81 -10.78 0.85
C VAL A 131 -7.36 -9.87 2.01
N VAL A 132 -6.42 -10.34 2.82
CA VAL A 132 -5.74 -9.49 3.82
C VAL A 132 -4.27 -9.35 3.43
N THR A 133 -3.77 -8.12 3.33
CA THR A 133 -2.37 -7.85 3.01
C THR A 133 -1.77 -6.79 3.93
N GLY A 134 -0.44 -6.78 4.04
CA GLY A 134 0.30 -5.57 4.37
C GLY A 134 0.51 -4.69 3.12
N CYS A 135 1.39 -3.70 3.23
CA CYS A 135 1.90 -2.92 2.11
C CYS A 135 3.41 -2.71 2.21
N ALA A 136 4.02 -2.15 1.16
CA ALA A 136 5.40 -1.66 1.22
C ALA A 136 5.43 -0.29 1.91
N LEU A 137 4.60 0.65 1.43
CA LEU A 137 4.42 1.99 2.00
C LEU A 137 3.06 2.59 1.60
N ALA A 138 2.72 3.72 2.21
CA ALA A 138 1.60 4.57 1.82
C ALA A 138 2.05 6.04 1.65
N VAL A 139 1.44 6.74 0.69
CA VAL A 139 1.69 8.14 0.35
C VAL A 139 0.53 9.00 0.80
N ALA A 140 0.77 9.91 1.74
CA ALA A 140 -0.26 10.73 2.34
C ALA A 140 -0.89 11.71 1.34
N GLU A 141 -0.09 12.50 0.62
CA GLU A 141 -0.52 13.52 -0.35
C GLU A 141 -1.53 13.00 -1.38
N THR A 142 -1.39 11.76 -1.82
CA THR A 142 -2.21 11.18 -2.90
C THR A 142 -3.18 10.11 -2.41
N GLY A 143 -3.19 9.79 -1.11
CA GLY A 143 -4.01 8.71 -0.57
C GLY A 143 -3.67 7.36 -1.22
N THR A 144 -2.39 7.06 -1.40
CA THR A 144 -1.95 5.89 -2.18
C THR A 144 -1.34 4.80 -1.31
N ILE A 145 -1.73 3.56 -1.49
CA ILE A 145 -1.04 2.37 -0.96
C ILE A 145 -0.15 1.78 -2.05
N VAL A 146 1.08 1.39 -1.70
CA VAL A 146 2.01 0.74 -2.62
C VAL A 146 2.32 -0.67 -2.15
N LEU A 147 2.10 -1.65 -3.04
CA LEU A 147 2.54 -3.03 -2.89
C LEU A 147 3.73 -3.27 -3.83
N ASP A 148 4.80 -3.89 -3.34
CA ASP A 148 6.00 -4.28 -4.10
C ASP A 148 6.14 -5.82 -4.27
N ALA A 149 5.07 -6.56 -3.95
CA ALA A 149 5.05 -8.03 -3.83
C ALA A 149 6.04 -8.59 -2.79
N GLY A 150 6.38 -7.78 -1.77
CA GLY A 150 7.15 -8.22 -0.62
C GLY A 150 6.38 -9.15 0.33
N PRO A 151 7.01 -9.58 1.43
CA PRO A 151 6.39 -10.41 2.45
C PRO A 151 5.07 -9.81 2.96
N GLY A 152 4.05 -10.66 3.11
CA GLY A 152 2.72 -10.25 3.56
C GLY A 152 1.89 -9.48 2.53
N GLN A 153 2.36 -9.32 1.29
CA GLN A 153 1.62 -8.62 0.23
C GLN A 153 1.13 -9.56 -0.87
N GLY A 154 1.90 -10.63 -1.13
CA GLY A 154 1.60 -11.62 -2.15
C GLY A 154 1.80 -11.12 -3.57
N ARG A 155 1.47 -11.97 -4.55
CA ARG A 155 1.52 -11.61 -5.97
C ARG A 155 0.33 -10.72 -6.36
N ARG A 156 0.51 -9.96 -7.45
CA ARG A 156 -0.47 -8.96 -7.92
C ARG A 156 -1.91 -9.45 -8.06
N LEU A 157 -2.14 -10.74 -8.35
CA LEU A 157 -3.50 -11.27 -8.44
C LEU A 157 -4.28 -11.14 -7.13
N LEU A 158 -3.61 -11.24 -5.98
CA LEU A 158 -4.26 -11.26 -4.68
C LEU A 158 -4.93 -9.93 -4.35
N SER A 159 -4.33 -8.80 -4.72
CA SER A 159 -4.90 -7.46 -4.51
C SER A 159 -5.72 -6.96 -5.71
N LEU A 160 -5.94 -7.81 -6.73
CA LEU A 160 -6.62 -7.42 -7.98
C LEU A 160 -7.94 -8.18 -8.18
N VAL A 161 -7.99 -9.46 -7.82
CA VAL A 161 -9.12 -10.34 -8.16
C VAL A 161 -10.18 -10.40 -7.07
N PRO A 162 -9.87 -10.68 -5.79
CA PRO A 162 -10.87 -10.63 -4.73
C PRO A 162 -11.51 -9.25 -4.63
N ASP A 163 -12.83 -9.20 -4.49
CA ASP A 163 -13.60 -7.96 -4.53
C ASP A 163 -13.55 -7.13 -3.24
N HIS A 164 -12.93 -7.69 -2.20
CA HIS A 164 -12.68 -7.06 -0.92
C HIS A 164 -11.21 -7.18 -0.53
N HIS A 165 -10.55 -6.03 -0.35
CA HIS A 165 -9.16 -5.97 0.07
C HIS A 165 -9.04 -5.24 1.40
N VAL A 166 -8.59 -5.95 2.43
CA VAL A 166 -8.18 -5.38 3.72
C VAL A 166 -6.67 -5.19 3.71
N CYS A 167 -6.22 -3.94 3.76
CA CYS A 167 -4.81 -3.59 3.73
C CYS A 167 -4.38 -2.96 5.06
N VAL A 168 -3.34 -3.51 5.69
CA VAL A 168 -2.75 -2.98 6.91
C VAL A 168 -1.51 -2.13 6.57
N VAL A 169 -1.52 -0.89 7.03
CA VAL A 169 -0.43 0.09 6.89
C VAL A 169 0.12 0.40 8.28
N ARG A 170 1.39 0.07 8.55
CA ARG A 170 2.04 0.43 9.82
C ARG A 170 2.49 1.88 9.81
N ALA A 171 1.98 2.66 10.76
CA ALA A 171 2.27 4.07 10.93
C ALA A 171 3.02 4.32 12.24
N PRO A 172 4.01 5.23 12.23
CA PRO A 172 4.38 6.11 11.12
C PRO A 172 5.35 5.51 10.08
N GLU A 173 5.91 4.33 10.29
CA GLU A 173 7.12 3.85 9.58
C GLU A 173 6.92 3.68 8.07
N GLN A 174 5.73 3.23 7.66
CA GLN A 174 5.39 2.97 6.27
C GLN A 174 4.73 4.17 5.58
N VAL A 175 4.51 5.28 6.29
CA VAL A 175 3.83 6.45 5.71
C VAL A 175 4.86 7.50 5.29
N VAL A 176 4.77 7.93 4.04
CA VAL A 176 5.54 9.08 3.52
C VAL A 176 4.59 10.19 3.13
N ALA A 177 5.06 11.43 3.22
CA ALA A 177 4.23 12.59 2.92
C ALA A 177 3.82 12.67 1.45
N SER A 178 4.70 12.27 0.52
CA SER A 178 4.58 12.56 -0.92
C SER A 178 5.22 11.48 -1.81
N VAL A 179 4.86 11.48 -3.10
CA VAL A 179 5.37 10.50 -4.09
C VAL A 179 6.90 10.56 -4.26
N PRO A 180 7.56 11.73 -4.36
CA PRO A 180 9.02 11.77 -4.47
C PRO A 180 9.75 11.14 -3.27
N LEU A 181 9.14 11.14 -2.09
CA LEU A 181 9.68 10.50 -0.89
C LEU A 181 9.43 8.98 -0.84
N ALA A 182 8.46 8.48 -1.63
CA ALA A 182 8.19 7.05 -1.77
C ALA A 182 9.26 6.36 -2.61
N LEU A 183 9.65 6.96 -3.74
CA LEU A 183 10.50 6.31 -4.75
C LEU A 183 11.83 5.76 -4.20
N PRO A 184 12.59 6.47 -3.33
CA PRO A 184 13.84 5.95 -2.78
C PRO A 184 13.65 4.77 -1.81
N ARG A 185 12.42 4.50 -1.34
CA ARG A 185 12.09 3.41 -0.42
C ARG A 185 11.65 2.14 -1.14
N LEU A 186 11.52 2.18 -2.48
CA LEU A 186 11.03 1.07 -3.28
C LEU A 186 12.16 0.50 -4.13
N ASP A 187 12.18 -0.83 -4.25
CA ASP A 187 13.07 -1.52 -5.18
C ASP A 187 12.52 -1.36 -6.62
N PRO A 188 13.25 -0.69 -7.53
CA PRO A 188 12.78 -0.48 -8.90
C PRO A 188 12.71 -1.77 -9.73
N VAL A 189 13.33 -2.87 -9.29
CA VAL A 189 13.26 -4.15 -10.02
C VAL A 189 12.08 -5.02 -9.60
N ARG A 190 11.40 -4.67 -8.50
CA ARG A 190 10.21 -5.37 -8.02
C ARG A 190 8.95 -4.87 -8.73
N PRO A 191 7.93 -5.72 -8.92
CA PRO A 191 6.64 -5.27 -9.44
C PRO A 191 5.97 -4.37 -8.40
N GLN A 192 5.50 -3.19 -8.84
CA GLN A 192 4.81 -2.25 -7.95
C GLN A 192 3.35 -2.08 -8.37
N THR A 193 2.44 -2.14 -7.40
CA THR A 193 1.01 -1.83 -7.56
C THR A 193 0.69 -0.63 -6.68
N TRP A 194 0.29 0.48 -7.30
CA TRP A 194 -0.05 1.74 -6.63
C TRP A 194 -1.57 1.90 -6.64
N ILE A 195 -2.19 1.92 -5.46
CA ILE A 195 -3.64 1.90 -5.26
C ILE A 195 -4.05 3.24 -4.62
N SER A 196 -4.66 4.13 -5.40
CA SER A 196 -5.12 5.47 -4.95
C SER A 196 -6.65 5.52 -4.81
N GLY A 197 -7.23 4.54 -4.12
CA GLY A 197 -8.67 4.31 -4.01
C GLY A 197 -9.13 2.94 -4.51
N PRO A 198 -10.39 2.55 -4.27
CA PRO A 198 -11.01 1.35 -4.83
C PRO A 198 -11.09 1.47 -6.35
N SER A 199 -11.11 0.32 -7.02
CA SER A 199 -11.09 0.28 -8.48
C SER A 199 -12.32 0.94 -9.07
N ALA A 200 -12.08 1.93 -9.92
CA ALA A 200 -13.12 2.52 -10.73
C ALA A 200 -12.56 3.00 -12.06
N THR A 201 -13.28 2.71 -13.13
CA THR A 201 -13.09 3.36 -14.42
C THR A 201 -14.24 4.31 -14.66
N SER A 202 -13.92 5.54 -15.06
CA SER A 202 -14.86 6.34 -15.81
C SER A 202 -14.83 5.82 -17.25
N ASP A 203 -15.96 5.36 -17.78
CA ASP A 203 -16.09 5.16 -19.23
C ASP A 203 -15.89 6.54 -19.92
N ILE A 204 -15.57 6.56 -21.20
CA ILE A 204 -15.36 7.79 -21.98
C ILE A 204 -16.59 8.72 -21.96
N GLU A 205 -17.74 8.18 -21.57
CA GLU A 205 -19.04 8.84 -21.39
C GLU A 205 -19.26 9.40 -19.97
N LEU A 206 -18.23 9.44 -19.11
CA LEU A 206 -18.24 9.91 -17.71
C LEU A 206 -19.05 9.06 -16.72
N ASP A 207 -19.62 7.93 -17.14
CA ASP A 207 -20.23 6.96 -16.23
C ASP A 207 -19.16 6.10 -15.55
N ARG A 208 -19.11 6.17 -14.21
CA ARG A 208 -18.14 5.43 -13.40
C ARG A 208 -18.61 4.01 -13.17
N VAL A 209 -17.90 3.03 -13.72
CA VAL A 209 -18.08 1.59 -13.46
C VAL A 209 -17.08 1.18 -12.37
N GLU A 210 -17.59 0.68 -11.25
CA GLU A 210 -16.78 0.21 -10.13
C GLU A 210 -16.42 -1.28 -10.30
N GLY A 211 -15.17 -1.67 -10.05
CA GLY A 211 -14.77 -3.09 -9.92
C GLY A 211 -14.23 -3.81 -11.16
N VAL A 212 -14.12 -3.16 -12.32
CA VAL A 212 -13.61 -3.83 -13.54
C VAL A 212 -12.08 -4.02 -13.50
N HIS A 213 -11.36 -3.28 -12.64
CA HIS A 213 -9.90 -3.23 -12.63
C HIS A 213 -9.28 -3.45 -11.23
N GLY A 214 -10.03 -4.05 -10.29
CA GLY A 214 -9.59 -4.29 -8.91
C GLY A 214 -10.74 -4.34 -7.90
N PRO A 215 -10.46 -4.52 -6.61
CA PRO A 215 -11.47 -4.62 -5.56
C PRO A 215 -12.40 -3.40 -5.52
N ARG A 216 -13.73 -3.63 -5.42
CA ARG A 216 -14.71 -2.55 -5.21
C ARG A 216 -14.66 -2.01 -3.79
N THR A 217 -14.25 -2.83 -2.82
CA THR A 217 -14.11 -2.42 -1.43
C THR A 217 -12.65 -2.51 -1.00
N LEU A 218 -12.12 -1.39 -0.56
CA LEU A 218 -10.80 -1.28 0.04
C LEU A 218 -10.95 -0.81 1.49
N GLU A 219 -10.63 -1.68 2.42
CA GLU A 219 -10.53 -1.39 3.85
C GLU A 219 -9.06 -1.13 4.19
N VAL A 220 -8.76 -0.01 4.83
CA VAL A 220 -7.40 0.37 5.21
C VAL A 220 -7.29 0.50 6.71
N LEU A 221 -6.45 -0.35 7.30
CA LEU A 221 -6.12 -0.33 8.72
C LEU A 221 -4.81 0.43 8.91
N LEU A 222 -4.91 1.67 9.37
CA LEU A 222 -3.79 2.48 9.81
C LEU A 222 -3.39 2.04 11.22
N LEU A 223 -2.37 1.19 11.30
CA LEU A 223 -1.88 0.61 12.53
C LEU A 223 -0.94 1.58 13.22
N THR A 224 -1.29 1.98 14.44
CA THR A 224 -0.46 2.86 15.27
C THR A 224 -0.03 2.11 16.53
N ALA A 225 1.11 2.48 17.12
CA ALA A 225 1.47 2.00 18.44
C ALA A 225 0.35 2.35 19.45
N ALA A 226 0.15 1.51 20.46
CA ALA A 226 -0.72 1.85 21.57
C ALA A 226 -0.17 3.11 22.28
N PRO A 227 -1.03 4.05 22.73
CA PRO A 227 -0.57 5.17 23.53
C PRO A 227 0.14 4.66 24.78
N GLU A 228 1.32 5.19 25.11
CA GLU A 228 1.98 4.84 26.36
C GLU A 228 1.06 5.21 27.55
N PRO A 229 0.97 4.35 28.59
CA PRO A 229 0.00 4.48 29.67
C PRO A 229 0.13 5.72 30.60
N ASP A 230 0.84 6.79 30.22
CA ASP A 230 1.08 7.96 31.09
C ASP A 230 0.49 9.30 30.63
N ASP A 231 -0.03 9.41 29.39
CA ASP A 231 -0.56 10.70 28.90
C ASP A 231 -1.95 11.07 29.46
N ALA A 232 -2.61 10.13 30.14
CA ALA A 232 -3.91 10.36 30.78
C ALA A 232 -3.85 11.10 32.13
N ARG A 233 -2.65 11.35 32.70
CA ARG A 233 -2.50 11.88 34.07
C ARG A 233 -2.12 13.37 34.17
N HIS A 234 -1.82 14.06 33.07
CA HIS A 234 -1.40 15.47 33.13
C HIS A 234 -2.50 16.52 32.88
N GLY A 235 -3.76 16.11 32.71
CA GLY A 235 -4.87 17.02 32.41
C GLY A 235 -5.62 17.65 33.59
N ILE A 236 -5.33 17.30 34.85
CA ILE A 236 -6.05 17.85 36.01
C ILE A 236 -5.08 18.41 37.06
N ARG A 237 -4.64 19.66 36.86
CA ARG A 237 -4.27 20.57 37.96
C ARG A 237 -5.23 21.75 37.97
N GLY A 238 -6.47 21.46 38.36
CA GLY A 238 -7.45 22.46 38.80
C GLY A 238 -7.01 23.04 40.13
N GLY A 239 -6.84 24.36 40.17
CA GLY A 239 -6.40 25.08 41.35
C GLY A 239 -7.38 25.02 42.52
N THR A 240 -6.82 24.99 43.74
CA THR A 240 -7.49 25.44 44.97
C THR A 240 -6.42 26.01 45.91
N GLY A 241 -6.02 27.25 45.67
CA GLY A 241 -5.27 28.05 46.65
C GLY A 241 -6.24 28.65 47.67
N GLY A 242 -6.71 27.85 48.62
CA GLY A 242 -7.50 28.31 49.76
C GLY A 242 -6.60 28.83 50.87
N GLY A 243 -6.36 30.14 50.91
CA GLY A 243 -5.70 30.81 52.04
C GLY A 243 -6.68 31.01 53.19
N THR A 244 -6.43 30.35 54.32
CA THR A 244 -7.16 30.57 55.58
C THR A 244 -6.56 31.75 56.35
N VAL A 245 -7.42 32.74 56.60
CA VAL A 245 -7.23 33.86 57.52
C VAL A 245 -7.28 33.35 58.96
N THR A 246 -6.33 33.75 59.80
CA THR A 246 -6.38 33.59 61.26
C THR A 246 -6.82 34.90 61.89
N PRO A 247 -7.83 34.96 62.77
CA PRO A 247 -8.08 36.14 63.58
C PRO A 247 -7.45 36.01 64.98
N ALA A 248 -7.12 37.17 65.56
CA ALA A 248 -7.00 37.37 67.00
C ALA A 248 -8.38 37.74 67.59
#